data_AF-A0A1G7AJT6-F1
#
_entry.id   AF-A0A1G7AJT6-F1
#
_cell.length_a   1.000
_cell.length_b   1.000
_cell.length_c   1.000
_cell.angle_alpha   90.00
_cell.angle_beta   90.00
_cell.angle_gamma   90.00
#
_symmetry.space_group_name_H-M   'P 1'
#
loop_
_entity.id
_entity.type
_entity.pdbx_description
1 polymer ?
#
loop_
_entity_poly.entity_id
_entity_poly.type
_entity_poly.pdbx_seq_one_letter_code
_entity_poly.pdbx_strand_id
1 'polypeptide(L)'
;MADNTLTSAEIKRHGLAVIEERLAQGPVHLMKRNRRAAVVLSEAEYARLLQAQPKPVPGQSALQWLLTQAPQAQRSRAEIDAELEAGRDW
;
A
#
# COMPACT_ATOMS: atom_id res chain seq x y z
N MET A 1 -9.56 -11.68 -8.52
CA MET A 1 -8.99 -10.41 -9.01
C MET A 1 -7.67 -10.76 -9.66
N ALA A 2 -7.52 -10.52 -10.96
CA ALA A 2 -6.32 -10.91 -11.69
C ALA A 2 -5.11 -10.14 -11.15
N ASP A 3 -3.99 -10.84 -10.92
CA ASP A 3 -2.76 -10.23 -10.39
C ASP A 3 -2.12 -9.34 -11.47
N ASN A 4 -2.41 -8.04 -11.43
CA ASN A 4 -1.91 -7.06 -12.40
C ASN A 4 -0.42 -6.82 -12.16
N THR A 5 0.41 -7.65 -12.80
CA THR A 5 1.86 -7.72 -12.58
C THR A 5 2.62 -7.45 -13.87
N LEU A 6 3.77 -6.79 -13.74
CA LEU A 6 4.72 -6.56 -14.84
C LEU A 6 6.13 -6.96 -14.44
N THR A 7 6.74 -7.81 -15.25
CA THR A 7 8.12 -8.21 -15.08
C THR A 7 9.09 -7.20 -15.67
N SER A 8 10.31 -7.19 -15.13
CA SER A 8 11.42 -6.42 -15.70
C SER A 8 11.68 -6.77 -17.19
N ALA A 9 11.33 -7.97 -17.64
CA ALA A 9 11.50 -8.38 -19.04
C ALA A 9 10.43 -7.76 -19.95
N GLU A 10 9.17 -7.73 -19.53
CA GLU A 10 8.08 -7.07 -20.27
C GLU A 10 8.30 -5.57 -20.39
N ILE A 11 8.71 -4.92 -19.30
CA ILE A 11 9.03 -3.48 -19.30
C ILE A 11 10.19 -3.18 -20.26
N LYS A 12 11.22 -4.03 -20.31
CA LYS A 12 12.33 -3.85 -21.25
C LYS A 12 11.93 -4.06 -22.72
N ARG A 13 10.94 -4.91 -22.98
CA ARG A 13 10.46 -5.23 -24.34
C ARG A 13 9.51 -4.19 -24.89
N HIS A 14 8.62 -3.68 -24.05
CA HIS A 14 7.50 -2.83 -24.46
C HIS A 14 7.61 -1.38 -23.96
N GLY A 15 8.58 -1.10 -23.08
CA GLY A 15 8.84 0.24 -22.57
C GLY A 15 7.71 0.77 -21.68
N LEU A 16 7.39 2.05 -21.87
CA LEU A 16 6.36 2.74 -21.09
C LEU A 16 4.93 2.31 -21.48
N ALA A 17 4.71 1.95 -22.74
CA ALA A 17 3.36 1.65 -23.26
C ALA A 17 2.68 0.49 -22.51
N VAL A 18 3.43 -0.55 -22.14
CA VAL A 18 2.87 -1.68 -21.37
C VAL A 18 2.49 -1.26 -19.96
N ILE A 19 3.16 -0.27 -19.39
CA ILE A 19 2.82 0.26 -18.07
C ILE A 19 1.49 1.01 -18.16
N GLU A 20 1.30 1.85 -19.17
CA GLU A 20 0.05 2.59 -19.38
C GLU A 20 -1.14 1.66 -19.63
N GLU A 21 -0.98 0.65 -20.49
CA GLU A 21 -2.02 -0.34 -20.78
C GLU A 21 -2.43 -1.13 -19.53
N ARG A 22 -1.46 -1.56 -18.73
CA ARG A 22 -1.72 -2.28 -17.48
C ARG A 22 -2.31 -1.38 -16.41
N LEU A 23 -1.89 -0.12 -16.35
CA LEU A 23 -2.38 0.86 -15.38
C LEU A 23 -3.85 1.22 -15.63
N ALA A 24 -4.31 1.17 -16.88
CA ALA A 24 -5.73 1.34 -17.23
C ALA A 24 -6.66 0.27 -16.58
N GLN A 25 -6.09 -0.89 -16.22
CA GLN A 25 -6.81 -1.97 -15.54
C GLN A 25 -6.73 -1.86 -14.00
N GLY A 26 -6.00 -0.87 -13.49
CA GLY A 26 -5.76 -0.62 -12.07
C GLY A 26 -4.27 -0.65 -11.69
N PRO A 27 -3.95 -0.59 -10.38
CA PRO A 27 -2.58 -0.61 -9.86
C PRO A 27 -1.75 -1.77 -10.41
N VAL A 28 -0.49 -1.52 -10.75
CA VAL A 28 0.39 -2.52 -11.37
C VAL A 28 1.54 -2.88 -10.43
N HIS A 29 1.71 -4.17 -10.12
CA HIS A 29 2.83 -4.69 -9.34
C HIS A 29 4.05 -4.93 -10.23
N LEU A 30 5.18 -4.29 -9.90
CA LEU A 30 6.43 -4.51 -10.60
C LEU A 30 7.21 -5.68 -9.99
N MET A 31 7.61 -6.62 -10.84
CA MET A 31 8.33 -7.83 -10.48
C MET A 31 9.82 -7.69 -10.80
N LYS A 32 10.65 -7.86 -9.77
CA LYS A 32 12.12 -7.90 -9.87
C LYS A 32 12.62 -9.17 -9.17
N ARG A 33 13.38 -10.01 -9.90
CA ARG A 33 13.90 -11.30 -9.38
C ARG A 33 12.80 -12.16 -8.73
N ASN A 34 11.66 -12.31 -9.40
CA ASN A 34 10.48 -13.06 -8.94
C ASN A 34 9.89 -12.57 -7.59
N ARG A 35 10.07 -11.29 -7.24
CA ARG A 35 9.49 -10.67 -6.04
C ARG A 35 8.84 -9.31 -6.35
N ARG A 36 7.75 -8.99 -5.65
CA ARG A 36 7.06 -7.69 -5.73
C ARG A 36 8.00 -6.63 -5.17
N ALA A 37 8.44 -5.72 -6.04
CA ALA A 37 9.44 -4.72 -5.69
C ALA A 37 8.86 -3.31 -5.59
N ALA A 38 7.83 -3.00 -6.38
CA ALA A 38 7.17 -1.70 -6.40
C ALA A 38 5.75 -1.82 -6.94
N VAL A 39 4.97 -0.76 -6.81
CA VAL A 39 3.63 -0.60 -7.42
C VAL A 39 3.60 0.69 -8.21
N VAL A 40 3.01 0.66 -9.40
CA VAL A 40 2.68 1.85 -10.19
C VAL A 40 1.21 2.18 -9.97
N LEU A 41 0.94 3.44 -9.66
CA LEU A 41 -0.39 4.00 -9.43
C LEU A 41 -0.63 5.15 -10.41
N SER A 42 -1.90 5.47 -10.65
CA SER A 42 -2.23 6.74 -11.28
C SER A 42 -1.86 7.91 -10.35
N GLU A 43 -1.59 9.07 -10.94
CA GLU A 43 -1.27 10.28 -10.16
C GLU A 43 -2.39 10.63 -9.17
N ALA A 44 -3.66 10.46 -9.58
CA ALA A 44 -4.81 10.73 -8.73
C ALA A 44 -4.86 9.80 -7.50
N GLU A 45 -4.56 8.51 -7.68
CA GLU A 45 -4.49 7.55 -6.57
C GLU A 45 -3.30 7.84 -5.65
N TYR A 46 -2.15 8.20 -6.23
CA TYR A 46 -0.98 8.60 -5.46
C TYR A 46 -1.26 9.85 -4.62
N ALA A 47 -1.88 10.88 -5.20
CA ALA A 47 -2.29 12.09 -4.49
C ALA A 47 -3.29 11.77 -3.38
N ARG A 48 -4.25 10.88 -3.62
CA ARG A 48 -5.20 10.42 -2.59
C ARG A 48 -4.49 9.75 -1.41
N LEU A 49 -3.48 8.92 -1.67
CA LEU A 49 -2.68 8.28 -0.62
C LEU A 49 -1.85 9.30 0.18
N LEU A 50 -1.28 10.31 -0.49
CA LEU A 50 -0.55 11.37 0.20
C LEU A 50 -1.45 12.21 1.12
N GLN A 51 -2.71 12.41 0.74
CA GLN A 51 -3.68 13.13 1.57
C GLN A 51 -4.19 12.29 2.75
N ALA A 52 -4.32 10.97 2.57
CA ALA A 52 -4.78 10.06 3.61
C ALA A 52 -3.70 9.76 4.67
N GLN A 53 -2.42 9.99 4.36
CA GLN A 53 -1.36 9.78 5.33
C GLN A 53 -1.37 10.89 6.40
N PRO A 54 -1.46 10.55 7.69
CA PRO A 54 -1.32 11.53 8.74
C PRO A 54 0.09 12.13 8.64
N LYS A 55 0.15 13.43 8.34
CA LYS A 55 1.43 14.14 8.32
C LYS A 55 1.96 14.16 9.76
N PRO A 56 3.17 13.63 10.04
CA PRO A 56 3.77 13.81 11.34
C PRO A 56 3.93 15.31 11.58
N VAL A 57 3.29 15.83 12.62
CA VAL A 57 3.43 17.23 13.00
C VAL A 57 4.83 17.38 13.63
N PRO A 58 5.76 18.14 13.02
CA PRO A 58 7.10 18.29 13.56
C PRO A 58 7.04 18.84 15.00
N GLY A 59 7.74 18.19 15.93
CA GLY A 59 7.73 18.57 17.36
C GLY A 59 6.58 17.97 18.18
N GLN A 60 5.68 17.19 17.58
CA GLN A 60 4.66 16.46 18.33
C GLN A 60 5.31 15.28 19.07
N SER A 61 5.21 15.28 20.41
CA SER A 61 5.64 14.16 21.23
C SER A 61 4.71 12.95 21.04
N ALA A 62 5.19 11.74 21.32
CA ALA A 62 4.37 10.53 21.28
C ALA A 62 3.11 10.64 22.16
N LEU A 63 3.21 11.33 23.30
CA LEU A 63 2.08 11.61 24.19
C LEU A 63 1.06 12.56 23.53
N GLN A 64 1.53 13.63 22.90
CA GLN A 64 0.67 14.57 22.19
C GLN A 64 -0.05 13.88 21.02
N TRP A 65 0.62 12.97 20.32
CA TRP A 65 0.01 12.14 19.28
C TRP A 65 -1.08 11.23 19.85
N LEU A 66 -0.81 10.54 20.97
CA LEU A 66 -1.79 9.65 21.61
C LEU A 66 -3.05 10.39 22.04
N LEU A 67 -2.90 11.59 22.62
CA LEU A 67 -4.02 12.42 23.04
C LEU A 67 -4.87 12.95 21.89
N THR A 68 -4.32 13.02 20.67
CA THR A 68 -5.05 13.45 19.46
C THR A 68 -5.77 12.31 18.73
N GLN A 69 -5.56 11.06 19.14
CA GLN A 69 -6.26 9.91 18.59
C GLN A 69 -7.72 9.92 19.04
N ALA A 70 -8.66 9.75 18.11
CA ALA A 70 -10.02 9.41 18.48
C ALA A 70 -10.02 8.04 19.20
N PRO A 71 -10.82 7.84 20.25
CA PRO A 71 -10.93 6.53 20.88
C PRO A 71 -11.38 5.52 19.82
N GLN A 72 -10.50 4.56 19.49
CA GLN A 72 -10.91 3.41 18.70
C GLN A 72 -11.98 2.64 19.48
N ALA A 73 -12.93 2.04 18.76
CA ALA A 73 -13.91 1.14 19.34
C ALA A 73 -13.21 0.09 20.21
N GLN A 74 -13.81 -0.23 21.35
CA GLN A 74 -13.21 -1.10 22.35
C GLN A 74 -13.07 -2.51 21.79
N ARG A 75 -11.86 -2.88 21.38
CA ARG A 75 -11.53 -4.22 20.92
C ARG A 75 -11.04 -5.06 22.08
N SER A 76 -11.49 -6.31 22.12
CA SER A 76 -10.97 -7.29 23.05
C SER A 76 -9.61 -7.81 22.58
N ARG A 77 -8.78 -8.23 23.53
CA ARG A 77 -7.49 -8.89 23.25
C ARG A 77 -7.66 -10.09 22.33
N ALA A 78 -8.70 -10.90 22.55
CA ALA A 78 -8.97 -12.10 21.74
C ALA A 78 -9.22 -11.76 20.25
N GLU A 79 -9.91 -10.65 19.97
CA GLU A 79 -10.11 -10.18 18.60
C GLU A 79 -8.81 -9.69 17.95
N ILE A 80 -7.90 -9.10 18.73
CA ILE A 80 -6.59 -8.63 18.24
C ILE A 80 -5.69 -9.83 17.94
N ASP A 81 -5.63 -10.79 18.86
CA ASP A 81 -4.82 -12.01 18.72
C ASP A 81 -5.25 -12.81 17.46
N ALA A 82 -6.56 -12.99 17.25
CA ALA A 82 -7.09 -13.72 16.09
C ALA A 82 -6.79 -13.05 14.74
N GLU A 83 -6.80 -11.71 14.67
CA GLU A 83 -6.46 -10.97 13.44
C GLU A 83 -4.96 -11.06 13.13
N LEU A 84 -4.11 -10.99 14.15
CA LEU A 84 -2.66 -11.10 14.00
C LEU A 84 -2.24 -12.51 13.55
N GLU A 85 -2.90 -13.55 14.06
CA GLU A 85 -2.67 -14.94 13.63
C GLU A 85 -3.10 -15.15 12.17
N ALA A 86 -4.27 -14.66 11.78
CA ALA A 86 -4.73 -14.71 10.39
C ALA A 86 -3.77 -14.00 9.41
N GLY A 87 -3.11 -12.93 9.87
CA GLY A 87 -2.08 -12.20 9.12
C GLY A 87 -0.68 -12.83 9.16
N ARG A 88 -0.48 -13.98 9.84
CA ARG A 88 0.81 -14.68 9.93
C ARG A 88 0.89 -15.94 9.07
N ASP A 89 -0.25 -16.41 8.56
CA ASP A 89 -0.40 -17.63 7.76
C ASP A 89 -0.28 -17.40 6.23
N TRP A 90 0.44 -16.37 5.78
CA TRP A 90 0.69 -16.08 4.36
C TRP A 90 2.11 -16.40 3.91
#